data_AF-A0AA43TCN3-F1
#
_entry.id   AF-A0AA43TCN3-F1
#
_cell.length_a   1.000
_cell.length_b   1.000
_cell.length_c   1.000
_cell.angle_alpha   90.00
_cell.angle_beta   90.00
_cell.angle_gamma   90.00
#
_symmetry.space_group_name_H-M   'P 1'
#
loop_
_entity.id
_entity.type
_entity.pdbx_description
1 polymer ?
#
loop_
_entity_poly.entity_id
_entity_poly.type
_entity_poly.pdbx_seq_one_letter_code
_entity_poly.pdbx_strand_id
1 'polypeptide(L)'
;MIIPEKKKRRHLRNIALLVLLLLVVVGTYAFQAFNPRAINDRENRQDIGTGGRVHDYYNRDTENKDVFVENYGDRPIMARIRLSEFLETKSDGEAAFTPLVPGTVRENVESWTTWIPTADNINVRANVNGSNAFNRYSTLTLGWSRSGQDAPWYMPSFNHDSDDLRTAAAGHARDWIEGDGATDGVTDGTTHPGDGTDAYWSSGDTFDKSAGIWPGQEIVQEVAQNLPQGRPPMTIEQWDELPDYQKIGDFWVIDHQTGWAYWASLIEAGNATSYLLDAAEMTSAIDETVSNGYYYYGIHVDSQLISPRHSDDFLEGGDERLADFLTGIKNNSINDAGSTNPRFEFDSPPSAFNFDTMLPGRIFTMDGVRYRYLEQQGPHHLIIRNNPLTNTSFTNQNAILTSFYNGLTPEVQAIVAPVSIPTNVPGISDAQAAPWTGEGERWLPGGLVNFPAAAGDETSVNPSGNPQAFALSLADVVRLSTPEGAFPNHAARISTHNRWWWTRTPGASGTAWHVGSHGLDGQLSGWGSGALANIGGGVRPALLVNNPN
;
A
#
# COMPACT_ATOMS: atom_id res chain seq x y z
N MET A 1 -62.19 -70.88 19.31
CA MET A 1 -63.35 -69.95 19.32
C MET A 1 -62.94 -68.67 18.62
N ILE A 2 -63.59 -68.37 17.50
CA ILE A 2 -63.31 -67.23 16.62
C ILE A 2 -63.93 -65.97 17.24
N ILE A 3 -63.10 -64.94 17.47
CA ILE A 3 -63.51 -63.56 17.80
C ILE A 3 -62.69 -62.62 16.87
N PRO A 4 -63.27 -61.55 16.29
CA PRO A 4 -63.10 -61.20 14.87
C PRO A 4 -61.95 -60.21 14.53
N GLU A 5 -61.48 -60.30 13.27
CA GLU A 5 -60.28 -59.69 12.67
C GLU A 5 -60.16 -58.16 12.71
N LYS A 6 -61.22 -57.40 13.00
CA LYS A 6 -61.13 -55.93 13.05
C LYS A 6 -60.54 -55.37 14.37
N LYS A 7 -60.45 -56.15 15.46
CA LYS A 7 -59.76 -55.73 16.71
C LYS A 7 -58.29 -56.18 16.81
N LYS A 8 -57.83 -57.16 16.01
CA LYS A 8 -56.41 -57.60 15.98
C LYS A 8 -55.49 -56.60 15.25
N ARG A 9 -55.93 -55.95 14.17
CA ARG A 9 -55.11 -55.00 13.40
C ARG A 9 -54.86 -53.64 14.08
N ARG A 10 -55.68 -53.22 15.05
CA ARG A 10 -55.45 -51.97 15.82
C ARG A 10 -54.55 -52.18 17.04
N HIS A 11 -54.54 -53.38 17.64
CA HIS A 11 -53.69 -53.68 18.80
C HIS A 11 -52.25 -54.05 18.39
N LEU A 12 -52.05 -54.74 17.27
CA LEU A 12 -50.72 -55.06 16.74
C LEU A 12 -49.99 -53.82 16.18
N ARG A 13 -50.72 -52.84 15.65
CA ARG A 13 -50.14 -51.58 15.15
C ARG A 13 -49.64 -50.67 16.30
N ASN A 14 -50.28 -50.72 17.47
CA ASN A 14 -49.85 -49.96 18.64
C ASN A 14 -48.70 -50.65 19.41
N ILE A 15 -48.63 -52.00 19.40
CA ILE A 15 -47.53 -52.74 20.03
C ILE A 15 -46.26 -52.68 19.16
N ALA A 16 -46.38 -52.70 17.83
CA ALA A 16 -45.23 -52.48 16.93
C ALA A 16 -44.69 -51.04 17.01
N LEU A 17 -45.55 -50.03 17.21
CA LEU A 17 -45.11 -48.64 17.44
C LEU A 17 -44.47 -48.45 18.82
N LEU A 18 -44.94 -49.14 19.87
CA LEU A 18 -44.32 -49.07 21.20
C LEU A 18 -42.99 -49.83 21.29
N VAL A 19 -42.82 -50.94 20.55
CA VAL A 19 -41.53 -51.65 20.48
C VAL A 19 -40.51 -50.88 19.63
N LEU A 20 -40.94 -50.11 18.61
CA LEU A 20 -40.05 -49.21 17.87
C LEU A 20 -39.66 -47.96 18.68
N LEU A 21 -40.51 -47.49 19.59
CA LEU A 21 -40.22 -46.36 20.49
C LEU A 21 -39.40 -46.75 21.73
N LEU A 22 -39.55 -47.99 22.24
CA LEU A 22 -38.78 -48.51 23.37
C LEU A 22 -37.40 -49.06 22.98
N LEU A 23 -37.18 -49.44 21.71
CA LEU A 23 -35.84 -49.74 21.18
C LEU A 23 -34.99 -48.48 20.91
N VAL A 24 -35.58 -47.28 20.93
CA VAL A 24 -34.87 -46.01 20.74
C VAL A 24 -34.54 -45.31 22.08
N VAL A 25 -35.08 -45.76 23.22
CA VAL A 25 -34.84 -45.10 24.51
C VAL A 25 -34.56 -46.10 25.64
N VAL A 26 -33.25 -46.39 25.78
CA VAL A 26 -32.50 -46.50 27.05
C VAL A 26 -32.27 -47.88 27.69
N GLY A 27 -30.98 -48.25 27.68
CA GLY A 27 -30.28 -49.05 28.69
C GLY A 27 -29.08 -49.76 28.05
N THR A 28 -27.81 -49.43 28.28
CA THR A 28 -27.18 -48.91 29.50
C THR A 28 -25.78 -48.33 29.22
N TYR A 29 -25.43 -47.25 29.92
CA TYR A 29 -24.11 -46.63 30.13
C TYR A 29 -23.20 -46.38 28.91
N ALA A 30 -23.37 -45.20 28.31
CA ALA A 30 -22.26 -44.38 27.86
C ALA A 30 -22.63 -42.92 28.15
N PHE A 31 -21.73 -42.17 28.77
CA PHE A 31 -21.82 -40.72 28.83
C PHE A 31 -21.98 -40.20 27.39
N GLN A 32 -23.22 -39.90 26.96
CA GLN A 32 -23.42 -39.12 25.75
C GLN A 32 -23.08 -37.69 26.13
N ALA A 33 -21.87 -37.27 25.79
CA ALA A 33 -21.50 -35.88 25.74
C ALA A 33 -22.61 -35.13 25.00
N PHE A 34 -23.35 -34.29 25.72
CA PHE A 34 -24.11 -33.22 25.07
C PHE A 34 -23.05 -32.26 24.57
N ASN A 35 -22.61 -32.46 23.34
CA ASN A 35 -21.91 -31.44 22.59
C ASN A 35 -23.00 -30.64 21.88
N PRO A 36 -23.49 -29.52 22.44
CA PRO A 36 -24.17 -28.55 21.60
C PRO A 36 -23.20 -28.19 20.48
N ARG A 37 -23.52 -28.61 19.26
CA ARG A 37 -22.79 -28.21 18.05
C ARG A 37 -23.66 -27.18 17.36
N ALA A 38 -23.28 -25.92 17.50
CA ALA A 38 -23.75 -24.87 16.61
C ALA A 38 -22.86 -24.89 15.37
N ILE A 39 -23.47 -24.77 14.19
CA ILE A 39 -22.77 -24.29 13.01
C ILE A 39 -23.21 -22.84 12.86
N ASN A 40 -22.25 -21.91 12.95
CA ASN A 40 -22.42 -20.58 12.39
C ASN A 40 -21.87 -20.68 10.98
N ASP A 41 -22.73 -21.06 10.04
CA ASP A 41 -22.37 -21.04 8.63
C ASP A 41 -22.49 -19.60 8.10
N ARG A 42 -21.49 -19.18 7.34
CA ARG A 42 -21.51 -18.01 6.49
C ARG A 42 -21.00 -18.48 5.13
N GLU A 43 -21.92 -18.63 4.17
CA GLU A 43 -21.57 -18.62 2.76
C GLU A 43 -21.33 -17.16 2.36
N ASN A 44 -20.08 -16.71 2.56
CA ASN A 44 -19.62 -15.44 2.02
C ASN A 44 -18.87 -15.75 0.72
N ARG A 45 -19.35 -15.20 -0.40
CA ARG A 45 -18.47 -14.97 -1.54
C ARG A 45 -17.42 -13.96 -1.07
N GLN A 46 -16.22 -14.45 -0.76
CA GLN A 46 -15.07 -13.58 -0.58
C GLN A 46 -14.61 -13.23 -1.99
N ASP A 47 -15.23 -12.21 -2.58
CA ASP A 47 -14.64 -11.59 -3.77
C ASP A 47 -13.27 -11.10 -3.34
N ILE A 48 -12.24 -11.85 -3.77
CA ILE A 48 -10.83 -11.51 -3.62
C ILE A 48 -10.45 -10.39 -4.60
N GLY A 49 -11.46 -9.69 -5.16
CA GLY A 49 -11.29 -8.57 -6.06
C GLY A 49 -10.40 -7.55 -5.38
N THR A 50 -9.14 -7.52 -5.79
CA THR A 50 -8.21 -6.46 -5.44
C THR A 50 -8.81 -5.17 -5.96
N GLY A 51 -9.31 -4.34 -5.04
CA GLY A 51 -9.92 -3.07 -5.41
C GLY A 51 -8.83 -2.09 -5.80
N GLY A 52 -8.38 -2.13 -7.05
CA GLY A 52 -7.40 -1.17 -7.54
C GLY A 52 -7.66 -0.76 -8.98
N ARG A 53 -7.15 0.41 -9.35
CA ARG A 53 -7.36 1.03 -10.66
C ARG A 53 -6.08 1.67 -11.13
N VAL A 54 -5.77 1.51 -12.42
CA VAL A 54 -4.73 2.30 -13.08
C VAL A 54 -5.33 3.64 -13.47
N HIS A 55 -4.64 4.72 -13.13
CA HIS A 55 -4.94 6.05 -13.62
C HIS A 55 -4.06 6.34 -14.83
N ASP A 56 -4.69 6.88 -15.87
CA ASP A 56 -4.06 7.27 -17.13
C ASP A 56 -4.52 8.68 -17.48
N TYR A 57 -3.73 9.67 -17.12
CA TYR A 57 -4.02 11.07 -17.44
C TYR A 57 -3.12 11.49 -18.59
N TYR A 58 -3.72 11.91 -19.70
CA TYR A 58 -2.96 12.25 -20.91
C TYR A 58 -3.43 13.56 -21.51
N ASN A 59 -2.47 14.40 -21.89
CA ASN A 59 -2.76 15.58 -22.69
C ASN A 59 -1.78 15.68 -23.87
N ARG A 60 -2.30 15.50 -25.09
CA ARG A 60 -1.50 15.56 -26.32
C ARG A 60 -0.89 16.93 -26.63
N ASP A 61 -1.49 18.01 -26.12
CA ASP A 61 -1.04 19.37 -26.42
C ASP A 61 0.15 19.78 -25.54
N THR A 62 0.26 19.18 -24.35
CA THR A 62 1.38 19.39 -23.41
C THR A 62 2.32 18.19 -23.31
N GLU A 63 2.00 17.08 -23.98
CA GLU A 63 2.69 15.78 -23.88
C GLU A 63 2.77 15.21 -22.45
N ASN A 64 1.83 15.66 -21.59
CA ASN A 64 1.69 15.15 -20.22
C ASN A 64 1.16 13.71 -20.25
N LYS A 65 1.73 12.84 -19.42
CA LYS A 65 1.30 11.44 -19.34
C LYS A 65 1.54 10.89 -17.93
N ASP A 66 0.53 11.01 -17.08
CA ASP A 66 0.58 10.50 -15.71
C ASP A 66 0.05 9.07 -15.65
N VAL A 67 0.86 8.14 -15.16
CA VAL A 67 0.46 6.74 -14.95
C VAL A 67 0.78 6.31 -13.54
N PHE A 68 -0.23 5.88 -12.79
CA PHE A 68 -0.09 5.39 -11.41
C PHE A 68 -1.21 4.43 -11.03
N VAL A 69 -1.10 3.79 -9.87
CA VAL A 69 -2.09 2.82 -9.37
C VAL A 69 -2.72 3.30 -8.08
N GLU A 70 -4.05 3.30 -8.04
CA GLU A 70 -4.85 3.49 -6.85
C GLU A 70 -5.28 2.13 -6.27
N ASN A 71 -5.33 2.03 -4.93
CA ASN A 71 -6.04 0.98 -4.22
C ASN A 71 -7.32 1.56 -3.57
N TYR A 72 -8.46 1.43 -4.26
CA TYR A 72 -9.78 1.83 -3.73
C TYR A 72 -10.40 0.76 -2.80
N GLY A 73 -9.77 -0.41 -2.68
CA GLY A 73 -10.24 -1.54 -1.89
C GLY A 73 -10.06 -1.35 -0.38
N ASP A 74 -10.35 -2.40 0.38
CA ASP A 74 -10.25 -2.42 1.85
C ASP A 74 -9.01 -3.15 2.38
N ARG A 75 -8.17 -3.68 1.48
CA ARG A 75 -6.99 -4.48 1.78
C ARG A 75 -5.78 -4.02 0.97
N PRO A 76 -4.55 -4.19 1.49
CA PRO A 76 -3.35 -3.88 0.72
C PRO A 76 -3.25 -4.73 -0.55
N ILE A 77 -2.71 -4.14 -1.61
CA ILE A 77 -2.44 -4.81 -2.89
C ILE A 77 -0.96 -4.66 -3.28
N MET A 78 -0.52 -5.53 -4.19
CA MET A 78 0.71 -5.37 -4.96
C MET A 78 0.32 -5.04 -6.39
N ALA A 79 1.12 -4.20 -7.05
CA ALA A 79 0.86 -3.76 -8.42
C ALA A 79 2.09 -3.89 -9.29
N ARG A 80 1.86 -4.27 -10.55
CA ARG A 80 2.82 -4.08 -11.63
C ARG A 80 2.16 -3.44 -12.85
N ILE A 81 2.91 -2.64 -13.57
CA ILE A 81 2.52 -1.99 -14.83
C ILE A 81 3.54 -2.34 -15.90
N ARG A 82 3.10 -2.51 -17.14
CA ARG A 82 3.96 -2.64 -18.31
C ARG A 82 3.51 -1.69 -19.39
N LEU A 83 4.48 -1.01 -19.98
CA LEU A 83 4.23 -0.05 -21.06
C LEU A 83 4.53 -0.70 -22.40
N SER A 84 3.70 -0.41 -23.40
CA SER A 84 3.99 -0.74 -24.81
C SER A 84 3.83 0.50 -25.67
N GLU A 85 4.74 0.69 -26.62
CA GLU A 85 4.80 1.87 -27.48
C GLU A 85 4.47 1.51 -28.92
N PHE A 86 3.85 2.46 -29.63
CA PHE A 86 3.61 2.37 -31.06
C PHE A 86 3.83 3.72 -31.72
N LEU A 87 4.55 3.71 -32.84
CA LEU A 87 4.76 4.87 -33.69
C LEU A 87 4.54 4.44 -35.13
N GLU A 88 3.79 5.23 -35.89
CA GLU A 88 3.76 5.11 -37.35
C GLU A 88 3.70 6.47 -38.02
N THR A 89 4.23 6.52 -39.23
CA THR A 89 4.39 7.76 -40.00
C THR A 89 3.82 7.60 -41.39
N LYS A 90 3.29 8.68 -41.94
CA LYS A 90 2.85 8.76 -43.33
C LYS A 90 3.26 10.10 -43.91
N SER A 91 4.13 10.07 -44.92
CA SER A 91 4.49 11.29 -45.64
C SER A 91 3.37 11.70 -46.60
N ASP A 92 3.31 12.98 -46.97
CA ASP A 92 2.39 13.46 -48.00
C ASP A 92 2.58 12.73 -49.33
N GLY A 93 1.48 12.25 -49.91
CA GLY A 93 1.49 11.47 -51.14
C GLY A 93 1.68 9.96 -50.94
N GLU A 94 1.98 9.49 -49.72
CA GLU A 94 1.97 8.06 -49.40
C GLU A 94 0.54 7.56 -49.17
N ALA A 95 0.26 6.35 -49.66
CA ALA A 95 -1.07 5.76 -49.61
C ALA A 95 -1.43 5.17 -48.23
N ALA A 96 -0.44 4.85 -47.39
CA ALA A 96 -0.62 4.17 -46.12
C ALA A 96 0.43 4.61 -45.09
N PHE A 97 0.09 4.50 -43.81
CA PHE A 97 1.05 4.65 -42.72
C PHE A 97 2.06 3.50 -42.73
N THR A 98 3.29 3.80 -42.30
CA THR A 98 4.37 2.85 -42.10
C THR A 98 4.71 2.79 -40.61
N PRO A 99 4.57 1.63 -39.95
CA PRO A 99 4.94 1.49 -38.55
C PRO A 99 6.46 1.54 -38.37
N LEU A 100 6.91 2.17 -37.28
CA LEU A 100 8.32 2.25 -36.90
C LEU A 100 8.92 0.86 -36.71
N VAL A 101 8.20 -0.01 -36.01
CA VAL A 101 8.59 -1.40 -35.79
C VAL A 101 7.76 -2.29 -36.73
N PRO A 102 8.41 -3.00 -37.68
CA PRO A 102 7.69 -3.84 -38.64
C PRO A 102 6.83 -4.91 -37.96
N GLY A 103 5.60 -5.07 -38.45
CA GLY A 103 4.65 -6.07 -37.95
C GLY A 103 3.75 -5.59 -36.81
N THR A 104 3.97 -4.39 -36.29
CA THR A 104 3.06 -3.73 -35.35
C THR A 104 1.91 -3.04 -36.09
N VAL A 105 0.73 -2.97 -35.47
CA VAL A 105 -0.49 -2.41 -36.07
C VAL A 105 -1.21 -1.53 -35.05
N ARG A 106 -1.65 -0.34 -35.49
CA ARG A 106 -2.30 0.67 -34.63
C ARG A 106 -3.48 0.09 -33.86
N GLU A 107 -4.40 -0.56 -34.58
CA GLU A 107 -5.65 -1.11 -34.04
C GLU A 107 -5.45 -2.43 -33.28
N ASN A 108 -4.22 -2.90 -33.08
CA ASN A 108 -3.92 -4.10 -32.31
C ASN A 108 -2.86 -3.78 -31.25
N VAL A 109 -3.30 -3.34 -30.07
CA VAL A 109 -2.42 -3.00 -28.94
C VAL A 109 -1.55 -4.15 -28.47
N GLU A 110 -1.99 -5.41 -28.66
CA GLU A 110 -1.18 -6.59 -28.34
C GLU A 110 0.06 -6.72 -29.24
N SER A 111 0.02 -6.08 -30.42
CA SER A 111 1.16 -6.03 -31.34
C SER A 111 2.14 -4.90 -31.05
N TRP A 112 1.82 -3.98 -30.14
CA TRP A 112 2.68 -2.84 -29.83
C TRP A 112 3.97 -3.30 -29.16
N THR A 113 5.03 -2.51 -29.31
CA THR A 113 6.37 -2.88 -28.83
C THR A 113 6.47 -2.66 -27.33
N THR A 114 6.63 -3.72 -26.54
CA THR A 114 6.86 -3.60 -25.09
C THR A 114 8.11 -2.76 -24.82
N TRP A 115 7.96 -1.74 -23.97
CA TRP A 115 9.05 -0.92 -23.49
C TRP A 115 9.94 -1.75 -22.54
N ILE A 116 11.23 -1.84 -22.87
CA ILE A 116 12.22 -2.57 -22.07
C ILE A 116 13.46 -1.67 -21.95
N PRO A 117 13.86 -1.23 -20.74
CA PRO A 117 15.09 -0.46 -20.55
C PRO A 117 16.34 -1.34 -20.59
N THR A 118 17.53 -0.75 -20.72
CA THR A 118 18.79 -1.45 -20.45
C THR A 118 18.91 -1.75 -18.95
N ALA A 119 19.69 -2.78 -18.60
CA ALA A 119 19.89 -3.20 -17.21
C ALA A 119 20.37 -2.08 -16.29
N ASP A 120 21.20 -1.17 -16.81
CA ASP A 120 21.91 -0.14 -16.06
C ASP A 120 21.29 1.26 -16.20
N ASN A 121 20.28 1.44 -17.07
CA ASN A 121 19.71 2.75 -17.34
C ASN A 121 18.25 2.69 -17.83
N ILE A 122 17.32 3.08 -16.95
CA ILE A 122 15.88 3.16 -17.26
C ILE A 122 15.53 4.13 -18.40
N ASN A 123 16.40 5.12 -18.69
CA ASN A 123 16.15 6.12 -19.72
C ASN A 123 16.62 5.68 -21.11
N VAL A 124 17.21 4.49 -21.24
CA VAL A 124 17.69 3.95 -22.52
C VAL A 124 16.97 2.65 -22.79
N ARG A 125 16.22 2.58 -23.89
CA ARG A 125 15.55 1.34 -24.29
C ARG A 125 16.57 0.33 -24.81
N ALA A 126 16.43 -0.92 -24.40
CA ALA A 126 17.28 -2.03 -24.79
C ALA A 126 17.05 -2.43 -26.26
N ASN A 127 18.09 -2.97 -26.90
CA ASN A 127 18.00 -3.55 -28.24
C ASN A 127 17.40 -4.97 -28.19
N VAL A 128 16.18 -5.06 -27.67
CA VAL A 128 15.34 -6.25 -27.58
C VAL A 128 13.99 -5.87 -28.17
N ASN A 129 13.30 -6.80 -28.82
CA ASN A 129 11.94 -6.67 -29.39
C ASN A 129 11.62 -5.45 -30.28
N GLY A 130 12.62 -4.62 -30.63
CA GLY A 130 12.43 -3.35 -31.33
C GLY A 130 12.27 -2.13 -30.41
N SER A 131 12.32 -2.29 -29.08
CA SER A 131 12.13 -1.19 -28.12
C SER A 131 13.12 -0.03 -28.34
N ASN A 132 14.39 -0.32 -28.64
CA ASN A 132 15.39 0.72 -28.93
C ASN A 132 15.08 1.61 -30.15
N ALA A 133 14.17 1.21 -31.05
CA ALA A 133 13.77 2.04 -32.19
C ALA A 133 13.16 3.38 -31.74
N PHE A 134 12.52 3.40 -30.56
CA PHE A 134 11.87 4.59 -30.00
C PHE A 134 12.86 5.58 -29.36
N ASN A 135 14.09 5.17 -29.02
CA ASN A 135 15.10 6.07 -28.44
C ASN A 135 15.39 7.32 -29.28
N ARG A 136 15.14 7.26 -30.59
CA ARG A 136 15.29 8.41 -31.47
C ARG A 136 14.12 9.40 -31.34
N TYR A 137 12.90 8.90 -31.15
CA TYR A 137 11.67 9.65 -31.42
C TYR A 137 10.91 10.08 -30.16
N SER A 138 11.09 9.40 -29.02
CA SER A 138 10.39 9.75 -27.79
C SER A 138 11.26 9.60 -26.54
N THR A 139 11.03 10.50 -25.60
CA THR A 139 11.61 10.50 -24.25
C THR A 139 10.50 10.24 -23.25
N LEU A 140 10.70 9.27 -22.36
CA LEU A 140 9.80 9.01 -21.24
C LEU A 140 10.39 9.62 -19.97
N THR A 141 9.61 10.42 -19.26
CA THR A 141 9.97 10.92 -17.93
C THR A 141 9.38 9.98 -16.89
N LEU A 142 10.24 9.16 -16.29
CA LEU A 142 9.82 8.15 -15.32
C LEU A 142 9.90 8.69 -13.88
N GLY A 143 8.85 8.43 -13.12
CA GLY A 143 8.74 8.90 -11.74
C GLY A 143 8.35 10.36 -11.64
N TRP A 144 7.80 10.72 -10.49
CA TRP A 144 7.54 12.09 -10.11
C TRP A 144 8.61 12.54 -9.08
N SER A 145 9.55 13.39 -9.49
CA SER A 145 10.51 14.00 -8.53
C SER A 145 10.74 15.47 -8.84
N ARG A 146 10.04 16.35 -8.11
CA ARG A 146 10.20 17.81 -8.19
C ARG A 146 10.57 18.32 -6.80
N SER A 147 11.80 18.80 -6.66
CA SER A 147 12.31 19.25 -5.35
C SER A 147 11.45 20.39 -4.79
N GLY A 148 11.00 20.25 -3.55
CA GLY A 148 10.21 21.27 -2.84
C GLY A 148 8.74 21.34 -3.25
N GLN A 149 8.21 20.35 -3.97
CA GLN A 149 6.78 20.21 -4.24
C GLN A 149 6.20 19.04 -3.45
N ASP A 150 4.93 19.18 -3.07
CA ASP A 150 4.14 18.10 -2.48
C ASP A 150 3.71 17.11 -3.56
N ALA A 151 3.47 15.85 -3.15
CA ALA A 151 3.02 14.81 -4.07
C ALA A 151 1.74 15.24 -4.83
N PRO A 152 1.57 14.82 -6.10
CA PRO A 152 0.45 15.26 -6.91
C PRO A 152 -0.89 14.90 -6.28
N TRP A 153 -1.89 15.74 -6.54
CA TRP A 153 -3.27 15.44 -6.22
C TRP A 153 -3.92 14.73 -7.40
N TYR A 154 -4.81 13.79 -7.10
CA TYR A 154 -5.60 13.09 -8.08
C TYR A 154 -7.04 12.96 -7.60
N MET A 155 -7.95 12.76 -8.55
CA MET A 155 -9.34 12.43 -8.22
C MET A 155 -9.46 10.90 -8.14
N PRO A 156 -9.85 10.32 -6.99
CA PRO A 156 -10.06 8.90 -6.84
C PRO A 156 -11.05 8.31 -7.86
N SER A 157 -10.81 7.06 -8.25
CA SER A 157 -11.67 6.36 -9.19
C SER A 157 -13.11 6.30 -8.67
N PHE A 158 -14.08 6.57 -9.55
CA PHE A 158 -15.49 6.33 -9.26
C PHE A 158 -15.88 4.87 -9.54
N ASN A 159 -15.05 4.14 -10.29
CA ASN A 159 -15.31 2.78 -10.70
C ASN A 159 -14.61 1.78 -9.78
N HIS A 160 -15.38 1.27 -8.81
CA HIS A 160 -14.94 0.26 -7.86
C HIS A 160 -15.30 -1.18 -8.27
N ASP A 161 -15.78 -1.40 -9.50
CA ASP A 161 -16.01 -2.75 -10.01
C ASP A 161 -14.66 -3.41 -10.34
N SER A 162 -14.33 -4.48 -9.60
CA SER A 162 -13.08 -5.24 -9.79
C SER A 162 -13.06 -6.08 -11.06
N ASP A 163 -14.23 -6.35 -11.65
CA ASP A 163 -14.35 -7.10 -12.90
C ASP A 163 -14.34 -6.16 -14.12
N ASP A 164 -14.49 -4.85 -13.91
CA ASP A 164 -14.31 -3.86 -14.96
C ASP A 164 -12.81 -3.63 -15.19
N LEU A 165 -12.36 -3.85 -16.42
CA LEU A 165 -10.96 -3.73 -16.82
C LEU A 165 -10.57 -2.32 -17.27
N ARG A 166 -11.53 -1.38 -17.35
CA ARG A 166 -11.27 0.01 -17.74
C ARG A 166 -10.35 0.71 -16.75
N THR A 167 -9.44 1.51 -17.23
CA THR A 167 -8.63 2.44 -16.44
C THR A 167 -9.44 3.65 -16.00
N ALA A 168 -8.88 4.48 -15.12
CA ALA A 168 -9.34 5.84 -14.87
C ALA A 168 -8.64 6.79 -15.86
N ALA A 169 -9.15 6.82 -17.10
CA ALA A 169 -8.60 7.58 -18.21
C ALA A 169 -9.17 9.01 -18.27
N ALA A 170 -8.31 10.04 -18.22
CA ALA A 170 -8.72 11.45 -18.24
C ALA A 170 -8.04 12.26 -19.38
N GLY A 171 -8.66 13.38 -19.76
CA GLY A 171 -8.17 14.27 -20.81
C GLY A 171 -8.28 13.68 -22.21
N HIS A 172 -7.14 13.57 -22.88
CA HIS A 172 -7.03 12.93 -24.19
C HIS A 172 -6.76 11.42 -24.10
N ALA A 173 -6.67 10.86 -22.88
CA ALA A 173 -6.46 9.44 -22.67
C ALA A 173 -7.62 8.63 -23.26
N ARG A 174 -7.30 7.41 -23.69
CA ARG A 174 -8.25 6.51 -24.34
C ARG A 174 -8.23 5.17 -23.63
N ASP A 175 -9.33 4.86 -22.97
CA ASP A 175 -9.50 3.51 -22.48
C ASP A 175 -9.78 2.55 -23.64
N TRP A 176 -8.94 1.52 -23.74
CA TRP A 176 -9.00 0.52 -24.80
C TRP A 176 -10.36 -0.23 -24.87
N ILE A 177 -11.09 -0.30 -23.75
CA ILE A 177 -12.33 -1.09 -23.61
C ILE A 177 -13.58 -0.24 -23.87
N GLU A 178 -13.55 1.06 -23.56
CA GLU A 178 -14.69 1.96 -23.78
C GLU A 178 -14.70 2.61 -25.17
N GLY A 179 -13.53 2.82 -25.79
CA GLY A 179 -13.41 3.36 -27.15
C GLY A 179 -13.44 2.30 -28.27
N ASP A 180 -13.50 2.74 -29.53
CA ASP A 180 -13.28 1.90 -30.73
C ASP A 180 -11.79 1.50 -30.91
N GLY A 181 -11.04 1.38 -29.82
CA GLY A 181 -9.59 1.17 -29.80
C GLY A 181 -8.76 2.39 -30.24
N ALA A 182 -7.51 2.13 -30.64
CA ALA A 182 -6.58 3.15 -31.12
C ALA A 182 -6.94 3.58 -32.55
N THR A 183 -7.57 4.74 -32.69
CA THR A 183 -8.09 5.27 -33.97
C THR A 183 -7.28 6.45 -34.51
N ASP A 184 -7.78 7.68 -34.40
CA ASP A 184 -7.30 8.87 -35.13
C ASP A 184 -6.59 9.93 -34.26
N GLY A 185 -6.42 9.68 -32.96
CA GLY A 185 -5.89 10.66 -32.01
C GLY A 185 -6.83 11.83 -31.67
N VAL A 186 -8.06 11.89 -32.20
CA VAL A 186 -9.07 12.95 -31.98
C VAL A 186 -10.30 12.50 -31.18
N THR A 187 -10.82 11.28 -31.37
CA THR A 187 -11.93 10.70 -30.57
C THR A 187 -11.59 10.56 -29.07
N ASP A 188 -12.56 10.89 -28.21
CA ASP A 188 -12.50 10.81 -26.74
C ASP A 188 -12.87 9.39 -26.25
N GLY A 189 -12.06 8.83 -25.35
CA GLY A 189 -12.27 7.54 -24.69
C GLY A 189 -12.09 7.64 -23.18
N THR A 190 -12.37 8.82 -22.62
CA THR A 190 -12.24 9.08 -21.19
C THR A 190 -13.27 8.30 -20.39
N THR A 191 -12.81 7.80 -19.26
CA THR A 191 -13.61 7.06 -18.27
C THR A 191 -13.54 7.75 -16.90
N HIS A 192 -12.92 8.93 -16.85
CA HIS A 192 -12.60 9.65 -15.65
C HIS A 192 -12.56 11.17 -15.88
N PRO A 193 -12.98 12.01 -14.91
CA PRO A 193 -12.88 13.46 -15.03
C PRO A 193 -11.42 13.94 -15.03
N GLY A 194 -11.23 15.10 -15.64
CA GLY A 194 -9.95 15.81 -15.78
C GLY A 194 -9.62 16.09 -17.25
N ASP A 195 -8.81 17.11 -17.51
CA ASP A 195 -8.34 17.44 -18.87
C ASP A 195 -6.98 16.79 -19.23
N GLY A 196 -6.44 15.99 -18.30
CA GLY A 196 -5.19 15.25 -18.44
C GLY A 196 -3.93 16.11 -18.39
N THR A 197 -4.03 17.40 -18.06
CA THR A 197 -2.87 18.26 -17.85
C THR A 197 -2.19 17.96 -16.51
N ASP A 198 -0.89 18.23 -16.46
CA ASP A 198 -0.09 18.14 -15.24
C ASP A 198 -0.69 19.01 -14.14
N ALA A 199 -0.76 18.47 -12.91
CA ALA A 199 -1.28 19.14 -11.73
C ALA A 199 -2.70 19.73 -11.89
N TYR A 200 -3.57 19.10 -12.69
CA TYR A 200 -4.96 19.54 -12.88
C TYR A 200 -5.75 19.64 -11.56
N TRP A 201 -5.57 18.66 -10.66
CA TRP A 201 -6.24 18.59 -9.37
C TRP A 201 -5.44 19.30 -8.27
N SER A 202 -6.13 19.89 -7.31
CA SER A 202 -5.54 20.61 -6.17
C SER A 202 -6.22 20.26 -4.86
N SER A 203 -5.49 20.46 -3.75
CA SER A 203 -6.01 20.21 -2.39
C SER A 203 -7.37 20.89 -2.14
N GLY A 204 -8.33 20.12 -1.66
CA GLY A 204 -9.68 20.59 -1.35
C GLY A 204 -10.65 20.59 -2.54
N ASP A 205 -10.20 20.21 -3.73
CA ASP A 205 -11.10 20.00 -4.87
C ASP A 205 -12.06 18.84 -4.62
N THR A 206 -13.27 18.98 -5.16
CA THR A 206 -14.30 17.94 -5.13
C THR A 206 -14.95 17.82 -6.50
N PHE A 207 -15.43 16.62 -6.83
CA PHE A 207 -16.13 16.36 -8.07
C PHE A 207 -17.40 15.55 -7.83
N ASP A 208 -18.53 16.03 -8.36
CA ASP A 208 -19.83 15.37 -8.27
C ASP A 208 -20.15 14.63 -9.58
N LYS A 209 -20.15 13.29 -9.53
CA LYS A 209 -20.49 12.43 -10.67
C LYS A 209 -21.99 12.17 -10.81
N SER A 210 -22.86 12.80 -10.01
CA SER A 210 -24.31 12.53 -10.02
C SER A 210 -25.02 12.85 -11.37
N ALA A 211 -24.38 13.60 -12.27
CA ALA A 211 -24.87 13.84 -13.63
C ALA A 211 -24.24 12.91 -14.69
N GLY A 212 -23.55 11.84 -14.25
CA GLY A 212 -22.37 11.26 -14.87
C GLY A 212 -22.51 10.61 -16.25
N ILE A 213 -21.42 10.73 -17.02
CA ILE A 213 -21.19 10.10 -18.33
C ILE A 213 -20.19 8.94 -18.26
N TRP A 214 -19.41 8.85 -17.17
CA TRP A 214 -18.35 7.87 -16.98
C TRP A 214 -18.81 6.67 -16.13
N PRO A 215 -18.16 5.50 -16.21
CA PRO A 215 -18.52 4.31 -15.43
C PRO A 215 -18.34 4.50 -13.91
N GLY A 216 -19.00 3.66 -13.11
CA GLY A 216 -18.85 3.64 -11.65
C GLY A 216 -19.94 4.40 -10.87
N GLN A 217 -19.71 4.57 -9.58
CA GLN A 217 -20.70 5.08 -8.63
C GLN A 217 -21.06 6.56 -8.84
N GLU A 218 -22.32 6.92 -8.60
CA GLU A 218 -22.79 8.31 -8.60
C GLU A 218 -22.59 8.92 -7.21
N ILE A 219 -21.37 9.41 -6.96
CA ILE A 219 -20.97 9.98 -5.67
C ILE A 219 -20.24 11.31 -5.87
N VAL A 220 -20.16 12.09 -4.80
CA VAL A 220 -19.21 13.21 -4.68
C VAL A 220 -17.93 12.66 -4.08
N GLN A 221 -16.81 12.88 -4.76
CA GLN A 221 -15.48 12.55 -4.26
C GLN A 221 -14.66 13.81 -4.01
N GLU A 222 -13.79 13.74 -3.01
CA GLU A 222 -12.74 14.71 -2.74
C GLU A 222 -11.44 14.16 -3.31
N VAL A 223 -10.57 15.06 -3.79
CA VAL A 223 -9.25 14.65 -4.26
C VAL A 223 -8.45 13.94 -3.16
N ALA A 224 -7.60 13.03 -3.57
CA ALA A 224 -6.60 12.39 -2.73
C ALA A 224 -5.20 12.76 -3.22
N GLN A 225 -4.20 12.51 -2.39
CA GLN A 225 -2.81 12.78 -2.71
C GLN A 225 -2.09 11.45 -3.00
N ASN A 226 -1.30 11.41 -4.08
CA ASN A 226 -0.42 10.28 -4.36
C ASN A 226 0.60 10.10 -3.22
N LEU A 227 1.10 8.88 -3.04
CA LEU A 227 2.23 8.64 -2.15
C LEU A 227 3.46 9.41 -2.66
N PRO A 228 4.24 10.05 -1.75
CA PRO A 228 5.45 10.73 -2.14
C PRO A 228 6.47 9.74 -2.71
N GLN A 229 7.21 10.18 -3.72
CA GLN A 229 8.27 9.37 -4.31
C GLN A 229 9.48 9.31 -3.36
N GLY A 230 9.69 8.14 -2.76
CA GLY A 230 10.84 7.92 -1.88
C GLY A 230 12.17 7.89 -2.65
N ARG A 231 12.16 7.41 -3.91
CA ARG A 231 13.33 7.31 -4.79
C ARG A 231 12.94 7.40 -6.26
N PRO A 232 13.84 7.86 -7.15
CA PRO A 232 13.65 7.69 -8.59
C PRO A 232 13.40 6.22 -8.95
N PRO A 233 12.55 5.92 -9.95
CA PRO A 233 12.46 4.58 -10.50
C PRO A 233 13.83 4.05 -10.94
N MET A 234 14.00 2.75 -10.87
CA MET A 234 15.27 2.09 -11.21
C MET A 234 15.04 0.68 -11.75
N THR A 235 16.04 0.09 -12.38
CA THR A 235 15.95 -1.31 -12.78
C THR A 235 16.12 -2.26 -11.59
N ILE A 236 15.70 -3.52 -11.75
CA ILE A 236 15.94 -4.57 -10.76
C ILE A 236 17.44 -4.86 -10.54
N GLU A 237 18.28 -4.59 -11.53
CA GLU A 237 19.74 -4.67 -11.40
C GLU A 237 20.26 -3.58 -10.46
N GLN A 238 19.87 -2.32 -10.67
CA GLN A 238 20.24 -1.19 -9.81
C GLN A 238 19.68 -1.33 -8.40
N TRP A 239 18.45 -1.85 -8.29
CA TRP A 239 17.82 -2.17 -7.01
C TRP A 239 18.64 -3.17 -6.19
N ASP A 240 19.27 -4.15 -6.84
CA ASP A 240 20.06 -5.17 -6.14
C ASP A 240 21.32 -4.60 -5.48
N GLU A 241 21.87 -3.53 -6.06
CA GLU A 241 23.03 -2.80 -5.54
C GLU A 241 22.71 -1.94 -4.30
N LEU A 242 21.42 -1.70 -4.01
CA LEU A 242 21.01 -0.92 -2.86
C LEU A 242 21.35 -1.65 -1.55
N PRO A 243 21.69 -0.92 -0.47
CA PRO A 243 21.65 -1.47 0.87
C PRO A 243 20.24 -2.00 1.20
N ASP A 244 20.13 -3.10 1.95
CA ASP A 244 18.84 -3.80 2.16
C ASP A 244 17.74 -2.91 2.75
N TYR A 245 18.09 -1.96 3.62
CA TYR A 245 17.15 -1.00 4.21
C TYR A 245 16.57 0.00 3.19
N GLN A 246 17.18 0.12 2.01
CA GLN A 246 16.73 0.98 0.91
C GLN A 246 15.94 0.22 -0.17
N LYS A 247 15.95 -1.12 -0.13
CA LYS A 247 15.37 -1.97 -1.17
C LYS A 247 13.83 -2.00 -1.17
N ILE A 248 13.17 -1.55 -0.09
CA ILE A 248 11.70 -1.48 0.02
C ILE A 248 11.29 -0.04 0.32
N GLY A 249 10.26 0.45 -0.38
CA GLY A 249 9.73 1.79 -0.18
C GLY A 249 8.87 2.27 -1.35
N ASP A 250 8.51 3.55 -1.30
CA ASP A 250 7.57 4.16 -2.24
C ASP A 250 8.27 4.59 -3.54
N PHE A 251 8.65 3.61 -4.36
CA PHE A 251 9.26 3.80 -5.67
C PHE A 251 9.02 2.59 -6.58
N TRP A 252 9.27 2.76 -7.88
CA TRP A 252 9.10 1.72 -8.90
C TRP A 252 10.43 1.00 -9.21
N VAL A 253 10.37 -0.33 -9.31
CA VAL A 253 11.50 -1.19 -9.74
C VAL A 253 11.12 -1.90 -11.03
N ILE A 254 11.93 -1.73 -12.08
CA ILE A 254 11.65 -2.26 -13.41
C ILE A 254 12.45 -3.53 -13.67
N ASP A 255 11.75 -4.62 -13.95
CA ASP A 255 12.36 -5.82 -14.51
C ASP A 255 12.72 -5.58 -15.98
N HIS A 256 14.01 -5.33 -16.21
CA HIS A 256 14.59 -5.11 -17.52
C HIS A 256 14.57 -6.36 -18.45
N GLN A 257 14.13 -7.53 -17.98
CA GLN A 257 13.94 -8.70 -18.84
C GLN A 257 12.54 -8.73 -19.48
N THR A 258 11.53 -8.26 -18.75
CA THR A 258 10.11 -8.37 -19.15
C THR A 258 9.44 -7.03 -19.45
N GLY A 259 10.00 -5.92 -18.98
CA GLY A 259 9.40 -4.59 -19.05
C GLY A 259 8.34 -4.33 -17.98
N TRP A 260 8.09 -5.27 -17.06
CA TRP A 260 7.21 -5.03 -15.92
C TRP A 260 7.88 -4.12 -14.89
N ALA A 261 7.19 -3.04 -14.53
CA ALA A 261 7.52 -2.15 -13.42
C ALA A 261 6.68 -2.52 -12.19
N TYR A 262 7.32 -2.71 -11.06
CA TYR A 262 6.72 -3.16 -9.81
C TYR A 262 6.81 -2.06 -8.76
N TRP A 263 5.74 -1.84 -8.02
CA TRP A 263 5.78 -0.94 -6.87
C TRP A 263 6.50 -1.61 -5.69
N ALA A 264 7.52 -0.97 -5.13
CA ALA A 264 8.45 -1.56 -4.15
C ALA A 264 7.92 -1.56 -2.69
N SER A 265 6.63 -1.32 -2.49
CA SER A 265 5.94 -1.45 -1.20
C SER A 265 4.52 -2.00 -1.38
N LEU A 266 3.79 -2.24 -0.29
CA LEU A 266 2.36 -2.55 -0.38
C LEU A 266 1.57 -1.26 -0.57
N ILE A 267 0.63 -1.25 -1.51
CA ILE A 267 -0.32 -0.13 -1.66
C ILE A 267 -1.44 -0.37 -0.66
N GLU A 268 -1.45 0.38 0.45
CA GLU A 268 -2.51 0.31 1.46
C GLU A 268 -3.85 0.82 0.90
N ALA A 269 -4.96 0.41 1.53
CA ALA A 269 -6.29 0.84 1.13
C ALA A 269 -6.44 2.38 1.20
N GLY A 270 -7.01 2.96 0.15
CA GLY A 270 -7.20 4.40 0.00
C GLY A 270 -5.95 5.18 -0.44
N ASN A 271 -4.84 4.50 -0.73
CA ASN A 271 -3.63 5.16 -1.24
C ASN A 271 -3.46 4.92 -2.74
N ALA A 272 -2.72 5.82 -3.38
CA ALA A 272 -2.19 5.63 -4.73
C ALA A 272 -0.67 5.73 -4.74
N THR A 273 -0.01 4.99 -5.64
CA THR A 273 1.45 5.07 -5.85
C THR A 273 1.87 6.47 -6.30
N SER A 274 3.17 6.75 -6.24
CA SER A 274 3.76 7.81 -7.08
C SER A 274 3.64 7.42 -8.57
N TYR A 275 3.88 8.38 -9.47
CA TYR A 275 3.86 8.15 -10.90
C TYR A 275 4.94 7.15 -11.31
N LEU A 276 4.57 6.22 -12.21
CA LEU A 276 5.55 5.47 -13.00
C LEU A 276 6.02 6.33 -14.17
N LEU A 277 5.08 7.01 -14.83
CA LEU A 277 5.31 7.90 -15.97
C LEU A 277 4.70 9.27 -15.63
N ASP A 278 5.45 10.34 -15.87
CA ASP A 278 5.06 11.76 -15.69
C ASP A 278 4.89 12.44 -17.06
N ALA A 279 5.67 12.05 -18.07
CA ALA A 279 5.56 12.60 -19.41
C ALA A 279 6.05 11.64 -20.49
N ALA A 280 5.54 11.83 -21.72
CA ALA A 280 5.95 11.10 -22.90
C ALA A 280 6.12 12.08 -24.07
N GLU A 281 7.32 12.64 -24.19
CA GLU A 281 7.60 13.75 -25.08
C GLU A 281 8.19 13.29 -26.42
N MET A 282 7.71 13.85 -27.52
CA MET A 282 8.27 13.59 -28.84
C MET A 282 9.54 14.42 -29.04
N THR A 283 10.57 13.80 -29.62
CA THR A 283 11.81 14.53 -29.96
C THR A 283 11.65 15.25 -31.30
N SER A 284 12.48 16.27 -31.53
CA SER A 284 12.55 16.95 -32.83
C SER A 284 12.96 16.03 -34.00
N ALA A 285 13.41 14.80 -33.73
CA ALA A 285 13.76 13.84 -34.77
C ALA A 285 12.53 13.38 -35.56
N ILE A 286 11.32 13.48 -35.01
CA ILE A 286 10.10 13.15 -35.75
C ILE A 286 9.87 14.12 -36.92
N ASP A 287 10.22 15.39 -36.75
CA ASP A 287 10.11 16.42 -37.79
C ASP A 287 11.09 16.18 -38.96
N GLU A 288 12.24 15.55 -38.68
CA GLU A 288 13.19 15.12 -39.71
C GLU A 288 12.64 13.96 -40.54
N THR A 289 11.90 13.05 -39.90
CA THR A 289 11.31 11.87 -40.56
C THR A 289 10.04 12.23 -41.32
N VAL A 290 9.22 13.12 -40.77
CA VAL A 290 7.92 13.53 -41.33
C VAL A 290 7.90 15.04 -41.54
N SER A 291 8.71 15.53 -42.49
CA SER A 291 8.76 16.96 -42.81
C SER A 291 7.44 17.52 -43.40
N ASN A 292 6.67 16.69 -44.10
CA ASN A 292 5.30 16.96 -44.54
C ASN A 292 4.51 15.63 -44.47
N GLY A 293 3.52 15.55 -43.59
CA GLY A 293 2.74 14.33 -43.40
C GLY A 293 2.13 14.24 -42.00
N TYR A 294 1.92 13.01 -41.54
CA TYR A 294 1.29 12.70 -40.26
C TYR A 294 2.12 11.65 -39.52
N TYR A 295 2.18 11.77 -38.20
CA TYR A 295 2.61 10.68 -37.33
C TYR A 295 1.53 10.37 -36.29
N TYR A 296 1.53 9.14 -35.81
CA TYR A 296 0.76 8.72 -34.65
C TYR A 296 1.74 8.08 -33.67
N TYR A 297 1.72 8.55 -32.42
CA TYR A 297 2.42 7.94 -31.29
C TYR A 297 1.40 7.58 -30.21
N GLY A 298 1.58 6.43 -29.57
CA GLY A 298 0.75 5.99 -28.46
C GLY A 298 1.50 5.12 -27.49
N ILE A 299 1.08 5.17 -26.23
CA ILE A 299 1.51 4.30 -25.14
C ILE A 299 0.30 3.53 -24.63
N HIS A 300 0.41 2.21 -24.58
CA HIS A 300 -0.54 1.32 -23.95
C HIS A 300 -0.03 0.94 -22.56
N VAL A 301 -0.93 0.98 -21.56
CA VAL A 301 -0.64 0.64 -20.17
C VAL A 301 -1.33 -0.68 -19.83
N ASP A 302 -0.54 -1.72 -19.62
CA ASP A 302 -0.99 -3.01 -19.12
C ASP A 302 -0.71 -3.09 -17.61
N SER A 303 -1.57 -3.74 -16.84
CA SER A 303 -1.39 -3.82 -15.38
C SER A 303 -1.89 -5.12 -14.79
N GLN A 304 -1.31 -5.47 -13.65
CA GLN A 304 -1.80 -6.55 -12.82
C GLN A 304 -1.78 -6.12 -11.37
N LEU A 305 -2.93 -6.24 -10.73
CA LEU A 305 -3.18 -5.87 -9.34
C LEU A 305 -3.57 -7.15 -8.61
N ILE A 306 -2.80 -7.49 -7.58
CA ILE A 306 -2.97 -8.77 -6.88
C ILE A 306 -2.93 -8.57 -5.37
N SER A 307 -3.56 -9.50 -4.65
CA SER A 307 -3.35 -9.55 -3.20
C SER A 307 -1.92 -10.03 -2.92
N PRO A 308 -1.29 -9.62 -1.81
CA PRO A 308 0.06 -10.07 -1.46
C PRO A 308 0.22 -11.60 -1.40
N ARG A 309 -0.87 -12.33 -1.15
CA ARG A 309 -0.88 -13.81 -1.12
C ARG A 309 -0.67 -14.47 -2.47
N HIS A 310 -0.91 -13.74 -3.55
CA HIS A 310 -0.79 -14.20 -4.93
C HIS A 310 0.49 -13.67 -5.58
N SER A 311 1.44 -13.12 -4.81
CA SER A 311 2.67 -12.52 -5.34
C SER A 311 3.44 -13.41 -6.32
N ASP A 312 3.34 -14.73 -6.14
CA ASP A 312 4.07 -15.69 -6.96
C ASP A 312 3.58 -15.70 -8.42
N ASP A 313 2.37 -15.18 -8.70
CA ASP A 313 1.84 -14.99 -10.06
C ASP A 313 2.63 -13.93 -10.85
N PHE A 314 3.44 -13.11 -10.16
CA PHE A 314 4.32 -12.14 -10.79
C PHE A 314 5.67 -12.72 -11.25
N LEU A 315 6.02 -13.95 -10.86
CA LEU A 315 7.33 -14.55 -11.13
C LEU A 315 7.53 -15.02 -12.57
N GLU A 316 6.46 -15.22 -13.33
CA GLU A 316 6.54 -15.81 -14.67
C GLU A 316 7.41 -14.96 -15.60
N GLY A 317 8.50 -15.56 -16.10
CA GLY A 317 9.42 -14.95 -17.07
C GLY A 317 10.31 -13.83 -16.52
N GLY A 318 10.23 -13.53 -15.22
CA GLY A 318 10.96 -12.42 -14.61
C GLY A 318 12.40 -12.74 -14.20
N ASP A 319 13.12 -11.68 -13.84
CA ASP A 319 14.50 -11.76 -13.32
C ASP A 319 14.63 -12.66 -12.08
N GLU A 320 15.80 -13.30 -11.88
CA GLU A 320 16.03 -14.22 -10.77
C GLU A 320 15.89 -13.56 -9.39
N ARG A 321 16.12 -12.24 -9.31
CA ARG A 321 16.00 -11.44 -8.09
C ARG A 321 14.56 -11.15 -7.68
N LEU A 322 13.61 -11.40 -8.58
CA LEU A 322 12.21 -11.02 -8.38
C LEU A 322 11.58 -11.76 -7.19
N ALA A 323 11.96 -13.02 -6.93
CA ALA A 323 11.42 -13.79 -5.81
C ALA A 323 11.74 -13.15 -4.44
N ASP A 324 12.99 -12.71 -4.25
CA ASP A 324 13.43 -12.04 -3.03
C ASP A 324 12.80 -10.65 -2.93
N PHE A 325 12.73 -9.91 -4.03
CA PHE A 325 12.07 -8.61 -4.08
C PHE A 325 10.59 -8.67 -3.69
N LEU A 326 9.80 -9.57 -4.29
CA LEU A 326 8.38 -9.75 -3.97
C LEU A 326 8.17 -10.21 -2.52
N THR A 327 9.08 -11.03 -2.01
CA THR A 327 9.10 -11.41 -0.59
C THR A 327 9.37 -10.21 0.31
N GLY A 328 10.32 -9.36 -0.08
CA GLY A 328 10.62 -8.12 0.62
C GLY A 328 9.44 -7.16 0.70
N ILE A 329 8.69 -7.00 -0.39
CA ILE A 329 7.48 -6.16 -0.42
C ILE A 329 6.46 -6.64 0.61
N LYS A 330 6.16 -7.95 0.62
CA LYS A 330 5.23 -8.55 1.60
C LYS A 330 5.67 -8.26 3.03
N ASN A 331 6.96 -8.47 3.31
CA ASN A 331 7.48 -8.32 4.66
C ASN A 331 7.74 -6.86 5.08
N ASN A 332 7.69 -5.93 4.12
CA ASN A 332 8.20 -4.57 4.24
C ASN A 332 9.69 -4.53 4.68
N SER A 333 10.49 -5.53 4.23
CA SER A 333 11.92 -5.72 4.54
C SER A 333 12.50 -6.86 3.70
N ILE A 334 13.67 -6.67 3.07
CA ILE A 334 14.34 -7.70 2.26
C ILE A 334 15.01 -8.80 3.08
N ASN A 335 15.45 -8.48 4.30
CA ASN A 335 16.28 -9.40 5.07
C ASN A 335 15.45 -10.28 5.99
N ASP A 336 14.86 -11.29 5.37
CA ASP A 336 14.33 -12.47 6.04
C ASP A 336 15.19 -13.72 5.80
N ALA A 337 16.36 -13.57 5.18
CA ALA A 337 17.29 -14.69 4.97
C ALA A 337 17.65 -15.34 6.31
N GLY A 338 17.09 -16.53 6.55
CA GLY A 338 17.25 -17.29 7.81
C GLY A 338 16.23 -16.97 8.91
N SER A 339 15.30 -16.04 8.69
CA SER A 339 14.19 -15.82 9.62
C SER A 339 13.06 -16.82 9.35
N THR A 340 12.66 -17.56 10.39
CA THR A 340 11.48 -18.45 10.35
C THR A 340 10.19 -17.72 10.77
N ASN A 341 10.27 -16.40 10.95
CA ASN A 341 9.13 -15.61 11.40
C ASN A 341 7.98 -15.71 10.38
N PRO A 342 6.74 -15.91 10.86
CA PRO A 342 5.55 -15.89 10.01
C PRO A 342 5.46 -14.63 9.15
N ARG A 343 4.91 -14.78 7.95
CA ARG A 343 4.55 -13.64 7.10
C ARG A 343 3.41 -12.85 7.75
N PHE A 344 3.33 -11.56 7.47
CA PHE A 344 2.38 -10.66 8.13
C PHE A 344 0.90 -10.99 7.86
N GLU A 345 0.57 -11.74 6.80
CA GLU A 345 -0.81 -12.11 6.49
C GLU A 345 -1.35 -13.22 7.39
N PHE A 346 -0.47 -13.89 8.14
CA PHE A 346 -0.83 -14.94 9.10
C PHE A 346 -0.81 -14.38 10.51
N ASP A 347 -1.99 -14.29 11.10
CA ASP A 347 -2.09 -14.07 12.53
C ASP A 347 -1.50 -15.27 13.28
N SER A 348 -0.42 -15.02 14.02
CA SER A 348 0.39 -16.07 14.64
C SER A 348 0.53 -15.83 16.15
N PRO A 349 0.59 -16.89 16.96
CA PRO A 349 0.83 -16.74 18.39
C PRO A 349 2.22 -16.16 18.65
N PRO A 350 2.46 -15.51 19.80
CA PRO A 350 3.78 -14.98 20.15
C PRO A 350 4.91 -15.98 19.93
N SER A 351 4.74 -17.24 20.35
CA SER A 351 5.74 -18.32 20.24
C SER A 351 6.19 -18.68 18.82
N ALA A 352 5.50 -18.17 17.78
CA ALA A 352 5.94 -18.35 16.41
C ALA A 352 7.04 -17.35 15.99
N PHE A 353 7.27 -16.30 16.79
CA PHE A 353 8.19 -15.22 16.46
C PHE A 353 9.55 -15.35 17.17
N ASN A 354 10.61 -15.17 16.39
CA ASN A 354 11.97 -14.93 16.83
C ASN A 354 12.36 -13.49 16.47
N PHE A 355 12.21 -12.57 17.42
CA PHE A 355 12.50 -11.15 17.24
C PHE A 355 13.99 -10.85 17.06
N ASP A 356 14.90 -11.74 17.49
CA ASP A 356 16.36 -11.57 17.27
C ASP A 356 16.74 -11.59 15.78
N THR A 357 15.87 -12.17 14.95
CA THR A 357 16.09 -12.26 13.49
C THR A 357 15.34 -11.21 12.70
N MET A 358 14.56 -10.33 13.35
CA MET A 358 13.80 -9.29 12.65
C MET A 358 14.67 -8.06 12.40
N LEU A 359 14.56 -7.51 11.19
CA LEU A 359 15.11 -6.21 10.87
C LEU A 359 14.11 -5.06 11.11
N PRO A 360 14.59 -3.86 11.44
CA PRO A 360 13.78 -2.65 11.51
C PRO A 360 12.87 -2.47 10.29
N GLY A 361 11.62 -2.07 10.54
CA GLY A 361 10.61 -1.86 9.49
C GLY A 361 9.79 -3.10 9.13
N ARG A 362 10.20 -4.31 9.54
CA ARG A 362 9.44 -5.54 9.29
C ARG A 362 8.03 -5.48 9.85
N ILE A 363 7.05 -5.84 9.03
CA ILE A 363 5.64 -5.97 9.42
C ILE A 363 5.34 -7.43 9.79
N PHE A 364 4.57 -7.63 10.85
CA PHE A 364 4.07 -8.96 11.26
C PHE A 364 2.70 -8.83 11.95
N THR A 365 1.96 -9.93 12.05
CA THR A 365 0.66 -9.97 12.76
C THR A 365 0.72 -10.95 13.91
N MET A 366 0.48 -10.44 15.10
CA MET A 366 0.49 -11.22 16.34
C MET A 366 -0.78 -10.88 17.13
N ASP A 367 -1.56 -11.90 17.45
CA ASP A 367 -2.79 -11.80 18.23
C ASP A 367 -3.81 -10.81 17.63
N GLY A 368 -4.07 -10.95 16.34
CA GLY A 368 -4.99 -10.11 15.58
C GLY A 368 -4.53 -8.65 15.40
N VAL A 369 -3.34 -8.29 15.88
CA VAL A 369 -2.79 -6.95 15.78
C VAL A 369 -1.58 -6.96 14.85
N ARG A 370 -1.61 -6.10 13.83
CA ARG A 370 -0.47 -5.87 12.95
C ARG A 370 0.52 -4.92 13.63
N TYR A 371 1.76 -5.37 13.77
CA TYR A 371 2.88 -4.61 14.34
C TYR A 371 3.94 -4.34 13.28
N ARG A 372 4.79 -3.37 13.59
CA ARG A 372 6.04 -3.05 12.92
C ARG A 372 7.16 -3.22 13.94
N TYR A 373 8.18 -3.98 13.58
CA TYR A 373 9.40 -4.10 14.36
C TYR A 373 10.24 -2.82 14.19
N LEU A 374 10.72 -2.27 15.30
CA LEU A 374 11.47 -1.01 15.28
C LEU A 374 12.96 -1.26 15.48
N GLU A 375 13.34 -1.99 16.54
CA GLU A 375 14.74 -2.25 16.85
C GLU A 375 14.89 -3.25 18.00
N GLN A 376 16.12 -3.69 18.21
CA GLN A 376 16.54 -4.38 19.43
C GLN A 376 17.11 -3.37 20.45
N GLN A 377 16.62 -3.44 21.69
CA GLN A 377 17.11 -2.67 22.84
C GLN A 377 17.66 -3.63 23.91
N GLY A 378 18.95 -3.95 23.83
CA GLY A 378 19.55 -4.97 24.69
C GLY A 378 18.88 -6.34 24.47
N PRO A 379 18.35 -7.02 25.50
CA PRO A 379 17.63 -8.29 25.33
C PRO A 379 16.14 -8.12 24.95
N HIS A 380 15.69 -6.88 24.76
CA HIS A 380 14.29 -6.56 24.46
C HIS A 380 14.14 -6.05 23.03
N HIS A 381 12.92 -6.05 22.52
CA HIS A 381 12.59 -5.65 21.16
C HIS A 381 11.48 -4.61 21.18
N LEU A 382 11.71 -3.50 20.50
CA LEU A 382 10.74 -2.42 20.40
C LEU A 382 9.84 -2.68 19.18
N ILE A 383 8.53 -2.73 19.42
CA ILE A 383 7.52 -2.90 18.37
C ILE A 383 6.45 -1.83 18.50
N ILE A 384 5.83 -1.45 17.40
CA ILE A 384 4.72 -0.49 17.37
C ILE A 384 3.57 -1.03 16.55
N ARG A 385 2.32 -0.72 16.92
CA ARG A 385 1.18 -1.01 16.06
C ARG A 385 1.40 -0.39 14.69
N ASN A 386 1.12 -1.14 13.63
CA ASN A 386 1.32 -0.62 12.28
C ASN A 386 0.33 0.51 11.93
N ASN A 387 -0.88 0.48 12.50
CA ASN A 387 -1.93 1.51 12.39
C ASN A 387 -2.24 2.13 13.78
N PRO A 388 -2.41 3.47 13.89
CA PRO A 388 -2.92 4.10 15.11
C PRO A 388 -4.35 3.66 15.43
N LEU A 389 -4.71 3.83 16.69
CA LEU A 389 -6.09 3.86 17.16
C LEU A 389 -6.68 5.23 16.77
N THR A 390 -7.45 5.26 15.69
CA THR A 390 -8.02 6.52 15.18
C THR A 390 -9.07 7.12 16.09
N ASN A 391 -9.37 8.39 15.89
CA ASN A 391 -10.33 9.16 16.68
C ASN A 391 -9.96 9.19 18.17
N THR A 392 -8.66 9.29 18.45
CA THR A 392 -8.13 9.42 19.81
C THR A 392 -7.22 10.64 19.93
N SER A 393 -7.28 11.31 21.08
CA SER A 393 -6.55 12.55 21.34
C SER A 393 -5.33 12.32 22.22
N PHE A 394 -4.38 13.27 22.16
CA PHE A 394 -3.24 13.31 23.06
C PHE A 394 -3.68 13.40 24.53
N THR A 395 -4.70 14.20 24.84
CA THR A 395 -5.22 14.35 26.21
C THR A 395 -5.69 13.03 26.82
N ASN A 396 -6.23 12.11 26.01
CA ASN A 396 -6.71 10.80 26.46
C ASN A 396 -5.69 9.66 26.26
N GLN A 397 -4.46 9.98 25.81
CA GLN A 397 -3.47 9.00 25.35
C GLN A 397 -3.20 7.90 26.38
N ASN A 398 -2.98 8.25 27.65
CA ASN A 398 -2.71 7.28 28.70
C ASN A 398 -3.86 6.28 28.93
N ALA A 399 -5.10 6.75 28.90
CA ALA A 399 -6.27 5.90 29.06
C ALA A 399 -6.42 4.93 27.87
N ILE A 400 -6.17 5.42 26.65
CA ILE A 400 -6.20 4.62 25.43
C ILE A 400 -5.11 3.54 25.44
N LEU A 401 -3.88 3.88 25.82
CA LEU A 401 -2.77 2.93 25.93
C LEU A 401 -3.03 1.86 26.99
N THR A 402 -3.58 2.25 28.14
CA THR A 402 -3.97 1.32 29.20
C THR A 402 -5.08 0.38 28.73
N SER A 403 -6.11 0.91 28.06
CA SER A 403 -7.19 0.09 27.48
C SER A 403 -6.68 -0.87 26.42
N PHE A 404 -5.72 -0.42 25.58
CA PHE A 404 -5.10 -1.27 24.57
C PHE A 404 -4.34 -2.43 25.21
N TYR A 405 -3.45 -2.15 26.17
CA TYR A 405 -2.67 -3.17 26.86
C TYR A 405 -3.56 -4.20 27.57
N ASN A 406 -4.59 -3.74 28.29
CA ASN A 406 -5.53 -4.61 28.99
C ASN A 406 -6.39 -5.47 28.05
N GLY A 407 -6.51 -5.07 26.78
CA GLY A 407 -7.22 -5.82 25.75
C GLY A 407 -6.37 -6.88 25.04
N LEU A 408 -5.05 -6.89 25.25
CA LEU A 408 -4.16 -7.92 24.70
C LEU A 408 -4.40 -9.27 25.38
N THR A 409 -4.15 -10.37 24.67
CA THR A 409 -4.20 -11.70 25.29
C THR A 409 -3.15 -11.87 26.39
N PRO A 410 -3.39 -12.77 27.37
CA PRO A 410 -2.41 -13.10 28.39
C PRO A 410 -1.05 -13.53 27.83
N GLU A 411 -1.03 -14.22 26.69
CA GLU A 411 0.18 -14.67 26.00
C GLU A 411 1.03 -13.49 25.50
N VAL A 412 0.40 -12.46 24.94
CA VAL A 412 1.10 -11.23 24.55
C VAL A 412 1.53 -10.43 25.77
N GLN A 413 0.65 -10.26 26.77
CA GLN A 413 0.99 -9.56 28.01
C GLN A 413 2.20 -10.18 28.72
N ALA A 414 2.33 -11.52 28.66
CA ALA A 414 3.43 -12.24 29.28
C ALA A 414 4.82 -11.92 28.68
N ILE A 415 4.89 -11.48 27.42
CA ILE A 415 6.16 -11.10 26.78
C ILE A 415 6.46 -9.60 26.87
N VAL A 416 5.50 -8.77 27.31
CA VAL A 416 5.70 -7.32 27.43
C VAL A 416 6.58 -6.99 28.63
N ALA A 417 7.66 -6.26 28.38
CA ALA A 417 8.54 -5.72 29.40
C ALA A 417 7.98 -4.42 29.98
N PRO A 418 8.21 -4.16 31.28
CA PRO A 418 7.94 -2.86 31.87
C PRO A 418 8.88 -1.78 31.31
N VAL A 419 8.34 -0.57 31.11
CA VAL A 419 9.10 0.58 30.58
C VAL A 419 9.16 1.75 31.57
N SER A 420 10.18 2.59 31.42
CA SER A 420 10.32 3.85 32.15
C SER A 420 9.66 4.98 31.37
N ILE A 421 8.53 5.49 31.87
CA ILE A 421 7.87 6.69 31.32
C ILE A 421 7.88 7.77 32.42
N PRO A 422 8.44 8.96 32.16
CA PRO A 422 8.43 10.05 33.15
C PRO A 422 7.01 10.42 33.58
N THR A 423 6.79 10.61 34.88
CA THR A 423 5.49 11.10 35.38
C THR A 423 5.13 12.46 34.80
N ASN A 424 6.13 13.32 34.61
CA ASN A 424 6.02 14.57 33.87
C ASN A 424 6.87 14.44 32.61
N VAL A 425 6.22 14.19 31.47
CA VAL A 425 6.92 14.05 30.18
C VAL A 425 7.54 15.40 29.79
N PRO A 426 8.85 15.47 29.52
CA PRO A 426 9.50 16.71 29.12
C PRO A 426 8.99 17.14 27.73
N GLY A 427 8.65 18.43 27.61
CA GLY A 427 8.16 19.01 26.36
C GLY A 427 9.18 19.95 25.72
N ILE A 428 8.96 20.21 24.43
CA ILE A 428 9.69 21.20 23.63
C ILE A 428 8.69 21.83 22.66
N SER A 429 8.67 23.15 22.53
CA SER A 429 7.79 23.79 21.54
C SER A 429 8.32 23.62 20.11
N ASP A 430 7.44 23.70 19.11
CA ASP A 430 7.83 23.61 17.71
C ASP A 430 8.90 24.65 17.32
N ALA A 431 8.76 25.89 17.79
CA ALA A 431 9.69 26.97 17.51
C ALA A 431 11.09 26.71 18.07
N GLN A 432 11.19 25.94 19.16
CA GLN A 432 12.45 25.54 19.78
C GLN A 432 13.12 24.34 19.09
N ALA A 433 12.37 23.59 18.27
CA ALA A 433 12.88 22.43 17.55
C ALA A 433 13.72 22.80 16.32
N ALA A 434 13.57 24.03 15.80
CA ALA A 434 14.39 24.57 14.72
C ALA A 434 15.85 24.79 15.15
N PRO A 435 16.83 24.74 14.22
CA PRO A 435 16.67 24.48 12.78
C PRO A 435 16.35 23.00 12.49
N TRP A 436 15.76 22.73 11.32
CA TRP A 436 15.52 21.38 10.83
C TRP A 436 16.74 20.86 10.06
N THR A 437 17.03 19.57 10.21
CA THR A 437 18.20 18.93 9.61
C THR A 437 17.85 17.60 8.94
N GLY A 438 18.73 17.15 8.05
CA GLY A 438 18.60 15.91 7.28
C GLY A 438 17.76 16.07 6.00
N GLU A 439 17.35 14.96 5.41
CA GLU A 439 16.72 14.93 4.10
C GLU A 439 15.22 15.27 4.17
N GLY A 440 14.80 16.29 3.43
CA GLY A 440 13.40 16.72 3.35
C GLY A 440 12.96 17.71 4.44
N GLU A 441 11.74 18.22 4.29
CA GLU A 441 11.18 19.20 5.20
C GLU A 441 10.87 18.57 6.57
N ARG A 442 11.26 19.26 7.64
CA ARG A 442 10.95 18.90 9.04
C ARG A 442 11.29 17.45 9.42
N TRP A 443 12.40 16.95 8.87
CA TRP A 443 12.90 15.59 9.09
C TRP A 443 13.41 15.37 10.51
N LEU A 444 14.48 16.08 10.93
CA LEU A 444 15.02 16.00 12.29
C LEU A 444 15.06 17.39 12.95
N PRO A 445 14.62 17.52 14.22
CA PRO A 445 14.64 18.77 14.96
C PRO A 445 16.05 19.05 15.51
N GLY A 446 16.88 19.77 14.77
CA GLY A 446 18.24 20.12 15.18
C GLY A 446 18.32 20.95 16.47
N GLY A 447 17.25 21.66 16.82
CA GLY A 447 17.14 22.39 18.09
C GLY A 447 16.97 21.49 19.32
N LEU A 448 16.55 20.22 19.15
CA LEU A 448 16.28 19.27 20.25
C LEU A 448 17.50 19.07 21.15
N VAL A 449 18.72 19.15 20.60
CA VAL A 449 19.98 18.98 21.34
C VAL A 449 20.14 19.98 22.49
N ASN A 450 19.48 21.13 22.39
CA ASN A 450 19.53 22.20 23.40
C ASN A 450 18.56 21.95 24.57
N PHE A 451 17.76 20.87 24.53
CA PHE A 451 16.77 20.51 25.54
C PHE A 451 17.04 19.08 26.03
N PRO A 452 18.07 18.86 26.88
CA PRO A 452 18.53 17.52 27.26
C PRO A 452 17.46 16.63 27.90
N ALA A 453 16.49 17.22 28.61
CA ALA A 453 15.39 16.45 29.19
C ALA A 453 14.47 15.87 28.09
N ALA A 454 14.14 16.65 27.06
CA ALA A 454 13.32 16.19 25.94
C ALA A 454 14.13 15.28 25.00
N ALA A 455 15.40 15.60 24.75
CA ALA A 455 16.31 14.79 23.94
C ALA A 455 16.61 13.42 24.59
N GLY A 456 16.63 13.35 25.91
CA GLY A 456 16.87 12.13 26.68
C GLY A 456 15.61 11.37 27.10
N ASP A 457 14.41 11.79 26.69
CA ASP A 457 13.16 11.03 26.91
C ASP A 457 13.06 9.85 25.96
N GLU A 458 14.07 9.00 25.90
CA GLU A 458 14.03 7.75 25.15
C GLU A 458 13.41 6.65 26.01
N THR A 459 12.60 5.80 25.39
CA THR A 459 12.00 4.69 26.11
C THR A 459 13.06 3.65 26.44
N SER A 460 13.14 3.27 27.72
CA SER A 460 14.00 2.20 28.20
C SER A 460 13.23 1.22 29.08
N VAL A 461 13.75 0.01 29.25
CA VAL A 461 13.22 -0.97 30.21
C VAL A 461 13.27 -0.41 31.64
N ASN A 462 12.24 -0.69 32.43
CA ASN A 462 12.21 -0.47 33.88
C ASN A 462 11.95 -1.79 34.59
N PRO A 463 12.98 -2.56 35.00
CA PRO A 463 12.80 -3.89 35.58
C PRO A 463 11.94 -3.94 36.86
N SER A 464 11.73 -2.80 37.53
CA SER A 464 10.88 -2.68 38.73
C SER A 464 9.47 -2.15 38.45
N GLY A 465 9.15 -1.86 37.19
CA GLY A 465 7.85 -1.33 36.75
C GLY A 465 6.84 -2.43 36.42
N ASN A 466 5.66 -1.99 35.97
CA ASN A 466 4.64 -2.88 35.43
C ASN A 466 4.71 -2.88 33.89
N PRO A 467 4.56 -4.05 33.24
CA PRO A 467 4.34 -4.15 31.80
C PRO A 467 3.19 -3.24 31.37
N GLN A 468 3.40 -2.48 30.30
CA GLN A 468 2.44 -1.50 29.80
C GLN A 468 2.69 -1.19 28.32
N ALA A 469 1.65 -0.74 27.62
CA ALA A 469 1.81 -0.07 26.34
C ALA A 469 2.12 1.42 26.55
N PHE A 470 2.86 2.00 25.60
CA PHE A 470 3.27 3.40 25.64
C PHE A 470 3.16 4.04 24.24
N ALA A 471 3.30 5.36 24.17
CA ALA A 471 3.53 6.06 22.91
C ALA A 471 5.02 6.47 22.83
N LEU A 472 5.61 6.36 21.64
CA LEU A 472 6.99 6.83 21.40
C LEU A 472 7.11 8.32 21.71
N SER A 473 8.25 8.76 22.25
CA SER A 473 8.56 10.20 22.36
C SER A 473 9.09 10.75 21.04
N LEU A 474 9.21 12.07 20.97
CA LEU A 474 9.98 12.73 19.93
C LEU A 474 11.43 12.21 19.87
N ALA A 475 12.07 11.95 21.01
CA ALA A 475 13.43 11.41 21.06
C ALA A 475 13.51 9.99 20.49
N ASP A 476 12.55 9.11 20.82
CA ASP A 476 12.45 7.78 20.22
C ASP A 476 12.34 7.87 18.70
N VAL A 477 11.45 8.73 18.18
CA VAL A 477 11.28 8.87 16.73
C VAL A 477 12.54 9.42 16.07
N VAL A 478 13.19 10.42 16.67
CA VAL A 478 14.46 10.97 16.17
C VAL A 478 15.54 9.89 16.12
N ARG A 479 15.69 9.09 17.18
CA ARG A 479 16.69 8.03 17.25
C ARG A 479 16.43 6.89 16.26
N LEU A 480 15.16 6.55 16.03
CA LEU A 480 14.76 5.53 15.04
C LEU A 480 14.84 6.02 13.60
N SER A 481 15.05 7.33 13.40
CA SER A 481 15.07 7.97 12.08
C SER A 481 16.48 8.05 11.50
N THR A 482 17.05 6.87 11.29
CA THR A 482 18.35 6.68 10.66
C THR A 482 18.18 5.87 9.39
N PRO A 483 19.12 5.91 8.43
CA PRO A 483 19.06 5.09 7.22
C PRO A 483 18.83 3.60 7.53
N GLU A 484 19.52 3.05 8.53
CA GLU A 484 19.37 1.63 8.93
C GLU A 484 18.26 1.40 9.97
N GLY A 485 17.55 2.46 10.36
CA GLY A 485 16.54 2.43 11.42
C GLY A 485 15.16 2.01 10.92
N ALA A 486 14.18 2.02 11.83
CA ALA A 486 12.81 1.69 11.46
C ALA A 486 12.11 2.75 10.61
N PHE A 487 12.65 3.97 10.63
CA PHE A 487 12.13 5.14 9.94
C PHE A 487 13.20 5.77 9.05
N PRO A 488 13.62 5.09 7.96
CA PRO A 488 14.70 5.57 7.09
C PRO A 488 14.34 6.82 6.28
N ASN A 489 13.06 7.10 6.10
CA ASN A 489 12.53 8.23 5.35
C ASN A 489 11.13 8.63 5.87
N HIS A 490 10.57 9.72 5.34
CA HIS A 490 9.24 10.21 5.71
C HIS A 490 8.15 9.16 5.53
N ALA A 491 8.10 8.49 4.38
CA ALA A 491 7.10 7.45 4.09
C ALA A 491 7.07 6.35 5.18
N ALA A 492 8.24 5.88 5.62
CA ALA A 492 8.33 4.83 6.63
C ALA A 492 7.84 5.27 8.03
N ARG A 493 7.84 6.57 8.35
CA ARG A 493 7.29 7.10 9.62
C ARG A 493 5.78 7.09 9.65
N ILE A 494 5.15 7.26 8.50
CA ILE A 494 3.70 7.30 8.37
C ILE A 494 3.14 5.93 8.77
N SER A 495 1.92 5.94 9.30
CA SER A 495 1.22 4.70 9.61
C SER A 495 0.34 4.26 8.43
N THR A 496 -0.19 3.04 8.45
CA THR A 496 -0.98 2.56 7.30
C THR A 496 -2.18 3.46 7.00
N HIS A 497 -2.61 3.51 5.73
CA HIS A 497 -3.67 4.39 5.21
C HIS A 497 -3.35 5.89 5.29
N ASN A 498 -2.07 6.25 5.18
CA ASN A 498 -1.58 7.62 5.28
C ASN A 498 -2.08 8.37 6.54
N ARG A 499 -1.99 7.74 7.70
CA ARG A 499 -2.51 8.29 8.96
C ARG A 499 -1.43 8.94 9.83
N TRP A 500 -1.75 10.10 10.38
CA TRP A 500 -0.92 10.79 11.36
C TRP A 500 -1.00 10.10 12.73
N TRP A 501 0.00 10.30 13.59
CA TRP A 501 -0.03 9.71 14.93
C TRP A 501 0.73 10.50 16.00
N TRP A 502 0.20 10.46 17.23
CA TRP A 502 0.74 11.17 18.39
C TRP A 502 2.00 10.51 18.94
N THR A 503 3.02 11.33 19.23
CA THR A 503 4.07 10.99 20.20
C THR A 503 3.57 11.25 21.63
N ARG A 504 4.32 10.86 22.66
CA ARG A 504 4.05 11.27 24.05
C ARG A 504 4.58 12.67 24.40
N THR A 505 5.39 13.29 23.55
CA THR A 505 6.10 14.53 23.86
C THR A 505 5.18 15.76 23.76
N PRO A 506 5.01 16.53 24.84
CA PRO A 506 4.23 17.78 24.80
C PRO A 506 4.91 18.87 23.96
N GLY A 507 4.10 19.68 23.29
CA GLY A 507 4.52 20.86 22.55
C GLY A 507 4.49 22.13 23.40
N ALA A 508 4.05 23.24 22.78
CA ALA A 508 3.66 24.44 23.52
C ALA A 508 2.37 24.20 24.33
N SER A 509 1.94 25.20 25.11
CA SER A 509 0.71 25.06 25.91
C SER A 509 -0.48 24.65 25.04
N GLY A 510 -1.08 23.50 25.34
CA GLY A 510 -2.22 22.95 24.61
C GLY A 510 -1.88 22.18 23.33
N THR A 511 -0.59 22.06 22.96
CA THR A 511 -0.15 21.31 21.78
C THR A 511 0.70 20.09 22.14
N ALA A 512 0.83 19.17 21.19
CA ALA A 512 1.63 17.96 21.29
C ALA A 512 2.34 17.64 19.97
N TRP A 513 3.39 16.84 20.08
CA TRP A 513 4.14 16.35 18.92
C TRP A 513 3.45 15.16 18.26
N HIS A 514 3.40 15.20 16.94
CA HIS A 514 2.91 14.10 16.10
C HIS A 514 3.80 13.94 14.86
N VAL A 515 3.70 12.75 14.26
CA VAL A 515 4.10 12.51 12.87
C VAL A 515 2.90 12.85 11.99
N GLY A 516 3.10 13.74 11.03
CA GLY A 516 2.08 14.22 10.11
C GLY A 516 1.71 13.24 9.01
N SER A 517 0.55 13.50 8.41
CA SER A 517 0.08 12.93 7.15
C SER A 517 -0.71 13.99 6.39
N HIS A 518 -0.99 13.75 5.10
CA HIS A 518 -1.72 14.64 4.19
C HIS A 518 -1.07 16.03 4.07
N GLY A 519 -0.12 16.18 3.14
CA GLY A 519 0.66 17.41 2.97
C GLY A 519 1.74 17.67 4.05
N LEU A 520 1.79 16.82 5.09
CA LEU A 520 2.87 16.78 6.10
C LEU A 520 3.43 15.36 6.24
N ASP A 521 3.36 14.57 5.19
CA ASP A 521 3.65 13.14 5.14
C ASP A 521 5.00 12.80 5.81
N GLY A 522 4.94 12.18 7.01
CA GLY A 522 6.11 11.76 7.78
C GLY A 522 6.87 12.88 8.50
N GLN A 523 6.44 14.14 8.33
CA GLN A 523 7.06 15.31 8.95
C GLN A 523 6.76 15.34 10.45
N LEU A 524 7.70 15.88 11.25
CA LEU A 524 7.49 16.09 12.68
C LEU A 524 6.85 17.46 12.92
N SER A 525 5.75 17.50 13.69
CA SER A 525 5.06 18.75 14.02
C SER A 525 4.62 18.83 15.48
N GLY A 526 5.01 19.92 16.15
CA GLY A 526 4.66 20.26 17.52
C GLY A 526 3.47 21.22 17.66
N TRP A 527 2.73 21.46 16.56
CA TRP A 527 1.56 22.35 16.53
C TRP A 527 0.23 21.63 16.73
N GLY A 528 0.22 20.30 16.79
CA GLY A 528 -1.01 19.53 16.92
C GLY A 528 -1.76 19.86 18.20
N SER A 529 -3.00 20.34 18.10
CA SER A 529 -3.85 20.57 19.28
C SER A 529 -4.01 19.27 20.06
N GLY A 530 -3.71 19.26 21.35
CA GLY A 530 -3.77 18.03 22.16
C GLY A 530 -5.19 17.44 22.29
N ALA A 531 -6.21 18.23 21.97
CA ALA A 531 -7.61 17.81 21.93
C ALA A 531 -8.04 17.22 20.57
N LEU A 532 -7.21 17.32 19.52
CA LEU A 532 -7.54 16.82 18.19
C LEU A 532 -7.75 15.29 18.24
N ALA A 533 -8.91 14.86 17.75
CA ALA A 533 -9.29 13.48 17.53
C ALA A 533 -10.15 13.42 16.27
N ASN A 534 -9.73 12.65 15.27
CA ASN A 534 -10.48 12.43 14.04
C ASN A 534 -10.08 11.08 13.42
N ILE A 535 -10.73 10.71 12.32
CA ILE A 535 -10.47 9.42 11.64
C ILE A 535 -9.12 9.36 10.91
N GLY A 536 -8.46 10.50 10.68
CA GLY A 536 -7.18 10.60 9.97
C GLY A 536 -5.97 10.20 10.81
N GLY A 537 -6.13 9.99 12.12
CA GLY A 537 -5.03 9.59 12.98
C GLY A 537 -5.37 9.49 14.46
N GLY A 538 -4.34 9.27 15.29
CA GLY A 538 -4.51 9.16 16.74
C GLY A 538 -3.32 8.56 17.48
N VAL A 539 -3.60 7.92 18.61
CA VAL A 539 -2.62 7.25 19.46
C VAL A 539 -2.11 5.98 18.79
N ARG A 540 -0.79 5.81 18.70
CA ARG A 540 -0.15 4.61 18.13
C ARG A 540 0.61 3.83 19.23
N PRO A 541 -0.02 2.80 19.83
CA PRO A 541 0.60 2.00 20.87
C PRO A 541 1.89 1.31 20.43
N ALA A 542 2.92 1.41 21.28
CA ALA A 542 4.16 0.67 21.23
C ALA A 542 4.29 -0.26 22.44
N LEU A 543 5.07 -1.32 22.26
CA LEU A 543 5.40 -2.32 23.27
C LEU A 543 6.91 -2.58 23.23
N LEU A 544 7.49 -2.80 24.39
CA LEU A 544 8.83 -3.37 24.52
C LEU A 544 8.63 -4.84 24.89
N VAL A 545 9.09 -5.78 24.07
CA VAL A 545 8.79 -7.21 24.22
C VAL A 545 10.07 -8.04 24.36
N ASN A 546 9.95 -9.18 25.00
CA ASN A 546 10.99 -10.21 25.02
C ASN A 546 10.77 -11.21 23.89
N ASN A 547 11.80 -11.97 23.53
CA ASN A 547 11.57 -13.20 22.78
C ASN A 547 10.62 -14.12 23.56
N PRO A 548 9.57 -14.65 22.90
CA PRO A 548 8.75 -15.68 23.50
C PRO A 548 9.61 -16.94 23.64
N ASN A 549 9.52 -17.59 24.80
CA ASN A 549 10.31 -18.79 25.14
C ASN A 549 10.12 -19.94 24.16
#